data_AF-A0AAX2GZY6-F1
#
_entry.id   AF-A0AAX2GZY6-F1
#
_cell.length_a   1.000
_cell.length_b   1.000
_cell.length_c   1.000
_cell.angle_alpha   90.00
_cell.angle_beta   90.00
_cell.angle_gamma   90.00
#
_symmetry.space_group_name_H-M   'P 1'
#
loop_
_entity.id
_entity.type
_entity.pdbx_description
1 polymer ?
#
loop_
_entity_poly.entity_id
_entity_poly.type
_entity_poly.pdbx_seq_one_letter_code
_entity_poly.pdbx_strand_id
1 'polypeptide(L)'
;MRNLFIISLFLMLSATAMAQSAESKKLVEILVGPSLDTMSEPMKGYVSEADIPAFEKDIKGVRIELINEFAKIYSSEFTAQEIKELLKFYQSPVGKKLAEKSPVFTQKGMAVGQKLLMPIIQKYMGKQLQQQGANEYFDKDKK
;
A
#
# COMPACT_ATOMS: atom_id res chain seq x y z
N MET A 1 -36.81 7.61 32.70
CA MET A 1 -36.45 8.36 31.48
C MET A 1 -34.94 8.59 31.32
N ARG A 2 -34.20 8.97 32.38
CA ARG A 2 -32.73 9.21 32.32
C ARG A 2 -31.91 8.04 31.75
N ASN A 3 -32.25 6.80 32.08
CA ASN A 3 -31.52 5.61 31.58
C ASN A 3 -31.82 5.31 30.10
N LEU A 4 -32.98 5.75 29.59
CA LEU A 4 -33.37 5.54 28.18
C LEU A 4 -32.59 6.45 27.24
N PHE A 5 -32.30 7.69 27.66
CA PHE A 5 -31.49 8.65 26.91
C PHE A 5 -30.02 8.23 26.80
N ILE A 6 -29.43 7.66 27.86
CA ILE A 6 -28.04 7.21 27.86
C ILE A 6 -27.86 6.00 26.92
N ILE A 7 -28.81 5.06 26.93
CA ILE A 7 -28.80 3.90 26.01
C ILE A 7 -28.94 4.36 24.55
N SER A 8 -29.83 5.31 24.27
CA SER A 8 -29.99 5.87 22.92
C SER A 8 -28.73 6.58 22.43
N LEU A 9 -28.04 7.32 23.29
CA LEU A 9 -26.80 8.02 22.93
C LEU A 9 -25.66 7.03 22.64
N PHE A 10 -25.53 5.98 23.46
CA PHE A 10 -24.54 4.93 23.27
C PHE A 10 -24.80 4.10 21.99
N LEU A 11 -26.06 3.82 21.67
CA LEU A 11 -26.45 3.16 20.41
C LEU A 11 -26.10 4.02 19.17
N MET A 12 -26.29 5.33 19.23
CA MET A 12 -25.89 6.21 18.13
C MET A 12 -24.37 6.31 17.95
N LEU A 13 -23.60 6.42 19.03
CA LEU A 13 -22.13 6.45 19.00
C LEU A 13 -21.53 5.14 18.45
N SER A 14 -22.10 3.99 18.83
CA SER A 14 -21.66 2.70 18.31
C SER A 14 -22.03 2.50 16.84
N ALA A 15 -23.19 2.97 16.39
CA ALA A 15 -23.58 2.91 14.98
C ALA A 15 -22.68 3.78 14.09
N THR A 16 -22.29 4.97 14.54
CA THR A 16 -21.37 5.84 13.77
C THR A 16 -19.96 5.27 13.73
N ALA A 17 -19.46 4.70 14.84
CA ALA A 17 -18.16 4.02 14.87
C ALA A 17 -18.13 2.81 13.92
N MET A 18 -19.19 2.00 13.90
CA MET A 18 -19.31 0.89 12.95
C MET A 18 -19.36 1.37 11.50
N ALA A 19 -20.14 2.42 11.20
CA ALA A 19 -20.24 2.99 9.86
C ALA A 19 -18.88 3.52 9.37
N GLN A 20 -18.17 4.29 10.19
CA GLN A 20 -16.83 4.78 9.87
C GLN A 20 -15.87 3.62 9.60
N SER A 21 -15.89 2.57 10.43
CA SER A 21 -15.03 1.40 10.23
C SER A 21 -15.26 0.69 8.89
N ALA A 22 -16.52 0.59 8.45
CA ALA A 22 -16.88 -0.03 7.18
C ALA A 22 -16.48 0.85 5.98
N GLU A 23 -16.66 2.16 6.10
CA GLU A 23 -16.30 3.14 5.08
C GLU A 23 -14.78 3.21 4.88
N SER A 24 -14.00 3.21 5.96
CA SER A 24 -12.53 3.16 5.90
C SER A 24 -12.04 1.89 5.20
N LYS A 25 -12.61 0.71 5.51
CA LYS A 25 -12.27 -0.53 4.80
C LYS A 25 -12.57 -0.43 3.31
N LYS A 26 -13.71 0.15 2.94
CA LYS A 26 -14.07 0.36 1.53
C LYS A 26 -13.10 1.30 0.81
N LEU A 27 -12.67 2.37 1.47
CA LEU A 27 -11.67 3.29 0.91
C LEU A 27 -10.32 2.58 0.71
N VAL A 28 -9.87 1.83 1.71
CA VAL A 28 -8.64 1.03 1.64
C VAL A 28 -8.71 -0.01 0.52
N GLU A 29 -9.84 -0.68 0.34
CA GLU A 29 -10.04 -1.63 -0.76
C GLU A 29 -9.85 -0.98 -2.13
N ILE A 30 -10.34 0.25 -2.32
CA ILE A 30 -10.17 0.99 -3.58
C ILE A 30 -8.70 1.37 -3.81
N LEU A 31 -7.99 1.76 -2.76
CA LEU A 31 -6.63 2.31 -2.86
C LEU A 31 -5.54 1.24 -2.88
N VAL A 32 -5.69 0.22 -2.05
CA VAL A 32 -4.65 -0.76 -1.72
C VAL A 32 -4.96 -2.13 -2.33
N GLY A 33 -6.24 -2.49 -2.46
CA GLY A 33 -6.69 -3.79 -2.96
C GLY A 33 -6.02 -4.22 -4.28
N PRO A 34 -6.07 -3.40 -5.35
CA PRO A 34 -5.44 -3.73 -6.63
C PRO A 34 -3.93 -3.98 -6.55
N SER A 35 -3.24 -3.28 -5.65
CA SER A 35 -1.81 -3.46 -5.41
C SER A 35 -1.53 -4.80 -4.72
N LEU A 36 -2.36 -5.20 -3.74
CA LEU A 36 -2.25 -6.51 -3.09
C LEU A 36 -2.47 -7.65 -4.08
N ASP A 37 -3.47 -7.51 -4.96
CA ASP A 37 -3.76 -8.50 -5.99
C ASP A 37 -2.58 -8.60 -6.97
N THR A 38 -2.04 -7.47 -7.42
CA THR A 38 -0.85 -7.42 -8.30
C THR A 38 0.39 -8.04 -7.65
N MET A 39 0.57 -7.88 -6.33
CA MET A 39 1.73 -8.42 -5.61
C MET A 39 1.60 -9.92 -5.34
N SER A 40 0.39 -10.42 -5.11
CA SER A 40 0.15 -11.83 -4.75
C SER A 40 0.08 -12.76 -5.96
N GLU A 41 -0.33 -12.28 -7.14
CA GLU A 41 -0.41 -13.12 -8.35
C GLU A 41 0.92 -13.79 -8.74
N PRO A 42 2.06 -13.07 -8.86
CA PRO A 42 3.34 -13.70 -9.15
C PRO A 42 3.77 -14.73 -8.11
N MET A 43 3.24 -14.65 -6.89
CA MET A 43 3.62 -15.57 -5.81
C MET A 43 3.11 -17.00 -6.05
N LYS A 44 2.02 -17.15 -6.82
CA LYS A 44 1.51 -18.47 -7.22
C LYS A 44 2.54 -19.30 -7.99
N GLY A 45 3.48 -18.64 -8.67
CA GLY A 45 4.58 -19.31 -9.38
C GLY A 45 5.61 -19.99 -8.45
N TYR A 46 5.56 -19.74 -7.14
CA TYR A 46 6.46 -20.36 -6.16
C TYR A 46 5.84 -21.54 -5.40
N VAL A 47 4.56 -21.87 -5.64
CA VAL A 47 3.87 -23.00 -5.00
C VAL A 47 3.52 -24.08 -6.01
N SER A 48 3.35 -25.32 -5.55
CA SER A 48 2.93 -26.41 -6.42
C SER A 48 1.50 -26.19 -6.91
N GLU A 49 1.14 -26.71 -8.09
CA GLU A 49 -0.21 -26.58 -8.65
C GLU A 49 -1.29 -27.15 -7.70
N ALA A 50 -0.97 -28.23 -6.99
CA ALA A 50 -1.85 -28.85 -6.01
C ALA A 50 -2.11 -27.96 -4.79
N ASP A 51 -1.16 -27.09 -4.43
CA ASP A 51 -1.26 -26.22 -3.25
C ASP A 51 -1.86 -24.84 -3.57
N ILE A 52 -2.03 -24.48 -4.85
CA ILE A 52 -2.61 -23.19 -5.27
C ILE A 52 -3.93 -22.87 -4.53
N PRO A 53 -4.91 -23.79 -4.39
CA PRO A 53 -6.15 -23.49 -3.68
C PRO A 53 -5.95 -23.15 -2.20
N ALA A 54 -5.01 -23.84 -1.52
CA ALA A 54 -4.68 -23.55 -0.13
C ALA A 54 -3.96 -22.20 -0.01
N PHE A 55 -3.00 -21.95 -0.90
CA PHE A 55 -2.28 -20.68 -0.98
C PHE A 55 -3.21 -19.49 -1.22
N GLU A 56 -4.16 -19.59 -2.15
CA GLU A 56 -5.15 -18.54 -2.41
C GLU A 56 -6.03 -18.24 -1.18
N LYS A 57 -6.40 -19.28 -0.44
CA LYS A 57 -7.14 -19.13 0.81
C LYS A 57 -6.33 -18.36 1.85
N ASP A 58 -5.05 -18.69 2.00
CA ASP A 58 -4.16 -18.02 2.95
C ASP A 58 -3.92 -16.55 2.56
N ILE A 59 -3.65 -16.29 1.28
CA ILE A 59 -3.53 -14.92 0.74
C ILE A 59 -4.81 -14.12 0.98
N LYS A 60 -5.99 -14.71 0.79
CA LYS A 60 -7.27 -14.06 1.09
C LYS A 60 -7.38 -13.71 2.58
N GLY A 61 -6.92 -14.59 3.47
CA GLY A 61 -6.85 -14.34 4.91
C GLY A 61 -5.96 -13.13 5.23
N VAL A 62 -4.72 -13.15 4.73
CA VAL A 62 -3.76 -12.04 4.89
C VAL A 62 -4.31 -10.73 4.32
N ARG A 63 -4.98 -10.78 3.16
CA ARG A 63 -5.63 -9.61 2.53
C ARG A 63 -6.66 -8.98 3.47
N ILE A 64 -7.51 -9.79 4.10
CA ILE A 64 -8.52 -9.31 5.05
C ILE A 64 -7.86 -8.63 6.25
N GLU A 65 -6.81 -9.23 6.81
CA GLU A 65 -6.08 -8.66 7.94
C GLU A 65 -5.40 -7.35 7.57
N LEU A 66 -4.72 -7.29 6.42
CA LEU A 66 -4.10 -6.07 5.91
C LEU A 66 -5.13 -4.95 5.74
N ILE A 67 -6.27 -5.21 5.10
CA ILE A 67 -7.31 -4.20 4.93
C ILE A 67 -7.82 -3.69 6.28
N ASN A 68 -7.98 -4.56 7.26
CA ASN A 68 -8.39 -4.16 8.60
C ASN A 68 -7.35 -3.25 9.26
N GLU A 69 -6.06 -3.57 9.17
CA GLU A 69 -4.99 -2.74 9.73
C GLU A 69 -4.87 -1.38 9.01
N PHE A 70 -4.91 -1.37 7.68
CA PHE A 70 -4.94 -0.13 6.91
C PHE A 70 -6.19 0.70 7.23
N ALA A 71 -7.36 0.08 7.41
CA ALA A 71 -8.58 0.81 7.76
C ALA A 71 -8.47 1.49 9.13
N LYS A 72 -7.76 0.89 10.10
CA LYS A 72 -7.47 1.53 11.39
C LYS A 72 -6.58 2.76 11.21
N ILE A 73 -5.52 2.64 10.40
CA ILE A 73 -4.62 3.78 10.07
C ILE A 73 -5.42 4.91 9.42
N TYR A 74 -6.22 4.62 8.40
CA TYR A 74 -7.04 5.66 7.75
C TYR A 74 -8.06 6.28 8.70
N SER A 75 -8.62 5.50 9.63
CA SER A 75 -9.56 6.02 10.62
C SER A 75 -8.89 6.83 11.74
N SER A 76 -7.58 6.70 11.95
CA SER A 76 -6.84 7.55 12.91
C SER A 76 -6.45 8.90 12.30
N GLU A 77 -6.19 8.92 10.99
CA GLU A 77 -5.74 10.14 10.28
C GLU A 77 -6.89 10.97 9.71
N PHE A 78 -8.04 10.35 9.41
CA PHE A 78 -9.18 11.02 8.78
C PHE A 78 -10.44 10.91 9.63
N THR A 79 -11.21 11.99 9.66
CA THR A 79 -12.56 12.00 10.21
C THR A 79 -13.50 11.16 9.34
N ALA A 80 -14.61 10.69 9.93
CA ALA A 80 -15.64 9.96 9.19
C ALA A 80 -16.18 10.76 7.99
N GLN A 81 -16.25 12.08 8.10
CA GLN A 81 -16.73 12.95 7.03
C GLN A 81 -15.72 13.01 5.86
N GLU A 82 -14.42 13.13 6.15
CA GLU A 82 -13.37 13.11 5.11
C GLU A 82 -13.30 11.76 4.41
N ILE A 83 -13.42 10.65 5.15
CA ILE A 83 -13.50 9.31 4.56
C ILE A 83 -14.69 9.20 3.57
N LYS A 84 -15.86 9.74 3.93
CA LYS A 84 -17.03 9.78 3.05
C LYS A 84 -16.79 10.63 1.81
N GLU A 85 -16.12 11.77 1.94
CA GLU A 85 -15.80 12.64 0.81
C GLU A 85 -14.79 11.99 -0.14
N LEU A 86 -13.77 11.32 0.39
CA LEU A 86 -12.83 10.52 -0.40
C LEU A 86 -13.56 9.39 -1.13
N LEU A 87 -14.44 8.66 -0.45
CA LEU A 87 -15.26 7.62 -1.08
C LEU A 87 -16.15 8.19 -2.19
N LYS A 88 -16.78 9.35 -1.98
CA LYS A 88 -17.59 10.03 -3.00
C LYS A 88 -16.74 10.40 -4.21
N PHE A 89 -15.54 10.93 -3.99
CA PHE A 89 -14.61 11.22 -5.07
C PHE A 89 -14.24 9.95 -5.85
N TYR A 90 -13.81 8.88 -5.18
CA TYR A 90 -13.44 7.62 -5.84
C TYR A 90 -14.62 6.89 -6.49
N GLN A 91 -15.86 7.20 -6.13
CA GLN A 91 -17.06 6.72 -6.82
C GLN A 91 -17.41 7.51 -8.08
N SER A 92 -16.86 8.73 -8.25
CA SER A 92 -17.05 9.52 -9.47
C SER A 92 -16.37 8.86 -10.69
N PRO A 93 -16.79 9.17 -11.93
CA PRO A 93 -16.15 8.62 -13.13
C PRO A 93 -14.64 8.87 -13.20
N VAL A 94 -14.19 10.07 -12.82
CA VAL A 94 -12.77 10.42 -12.79
C VAL A 94 -12.02 9.73 -11.65
N GLY A 95 -12.63 9.62 -10.47
CA GLY A 95 -12.02 8.95 -9.32
C GLY A 95 -11.84 7.44 -9.55
N LYS A 96 -12.84 6.77 -10.15
CA LYS A 96 -12.71 5.37 -10.57
C LYS A 96 -11.58 5.18 -11.58
N LYS A 97 -11.55 6.03 -12.62
CA LYS A 97 -10.48 6.00 -13.62
C LYS A 97 -9.11 6.24 -13.00
N LEU A 98 -9.01 7.13 -12.01
CA LEU A 98 -7.76 7.35 -11.28
C LEU A 98 -7.34 6.09 -10.52
N ALA A 99 -8.23 5.49 -9.71
CA ALA A 99 -7.94 4.28 -8.95
C ALA A 99 -7.47 3.12 -9.86
N GLU A 100 -8.15 2.91 -11.00
CA GLU A 100 -7.77 1.90 -12.00
C GLU A 100 -6.40 2.17 -12.63
N LYS A 101 -6.02 3.44 -12.82
CA LYS A 101 -4.75 3.82 -13.46
C LYS A 101 -3.60 3.99 -12.48
N SER A 102 -3.86 4.12 -11.18
CA SER A 102 -2.83 4.31 -10.15
C SER A 102 -1.71 3.26 -10.21
N PRO A 103 -1.98 1.93 -10.30
CA PRO A 103 -0.90 0.94 -10.41
C PRO A 103 -0.03 1.15 -11.66
N VAL A 104 -0.66 1.49 -12.80
CA VAL A 104 0.04 1.76 -14.06
C VAL A 104 0.90 3.01 -13.96
N PHE A 105 0.41 4.06 -13.29
CA PHE A 105 1.19 5.29 -13.07
C PHE A 105 2.38 5.05 -12.16
N THR A 106 2.22 4.28 -11.09
CA THR A 106 3.32 3.87 -10.22
C THR A 106 4.40 3.11 -11.00
N GLN A 107 4.01 2.11 -11.80
CA GLN A 107 4.96 1.36 -12.64
C GLN A 107 5.70 2.24 -13.64
N LYS A 108 4.99 3.12 -14.36
CA LYS A 108 5.60 4.06 -15.30
C LYS A 108 6.51 5.06 -14.58
N GLY A 109 6.10 5.54 -13.42
CA GLY A 109 6.88 6.45 -12.58
C GLY A 109 8.20 5.82 -12.13
N MET A 110 8.17 4.56 -11.70
CA MET A 110 9.38 3.80 -11.36
C MET A 110 10.32 3.67 -12.55
N ALA A 111 9.81 3.34 -13.74
CA ALA A 111 10.63 3.22 -14.95
C ALA A 111 11.29 4.55 -15.35
N VAL A 112 10.55 5.67 -15.25
CA VAL A 112 11.10 7.01 -15.47
C VAL A 112 12.16 7.35 -14.43
N GLY A 113 11.87 7.08 -13.15
CA GLY A 113 12.80 7.29 -12.04
C GLY A 113 14.11 6.52 -12.25
N GLN A 114 14.02 5.24 -12.62
CA GLN A 114 15.18 4.41 -12.93
C GLN A 114 15.99 4.99 -14.09
N LYS A 115 15.33 5.40 -15.19
CA LYS A 115 16.01 6.01 -16.34
C LYS A 115 16.79 7.27 -15.95
N LEU A 116 16.23 8.10 -15.08
CA LEU A 116 16.84 9.37 -14.68
C LEU A 116 17.93 9.19 -13.60
N LEU A 117 17.73 8.27 -12.66
CA LEU A 117 18.65 8.04 -11.53
C LEU A 117 19.83 7.14 -11.90
N MET A 118 19.67 6.19 -12.82
CA MET A 118 20.72 5.22 -13.15
C MET A 118 22.05 5.87 -13.57
N PRO A 119 22.08 6.91 -14.44
CA PRO A 119 23.34 7.58 -14.79
C PRO A 119 24.01 8.27 -13.59
N ILE A 120 23.21 8.79 -12.65
CA ILE A 120 23.73 9.42 -11.43
C ILE A 120 24.35 8.35 -10.55
N ILE A 121 23.64 7.25 -10.29
CA ILE A 121 24.15 6.12 -9.49
C ILE A 121 25.44 5.58 -10.09
N GLN A 122 25.49 5.36 -11.41
CA GLN A 122 26.68 4.89 -12.12
C GLN A 122 27.87 5.84 -11.97
N LYS A 123 27.65 7.16 -12.07
CA LYS A 123 28.70 8.17 -11.90
C LYS A 123 29.37 8.07 -10.53
N TYR A 124 28.59 7.95 -9.46
CA TYR A 124 29.12 7.91 -8.10
C TYR A 124 29.70 6.53 -7.74
N MET A 125 29.12 5.45 -8.24
CA MET A 125 29.67 4.11 -8.10
C MET A 125 31.03 3.98 -8.79
N GLY A 126 31.18 4.53 -10.00
CA GLY A 126 32.46 4.56 -10.71
C GLY A 126 33.53 5.36 -9.97
N LYS A 127 33.18 6.49 -9.35
CA LYS A 127 34.10 7.26 -8.50
C LYS A 127 34.57 6.47 -7.28
N GLN A 128 33.66 5.76 -6.62
CA GLN A 128 34.01 4.94 -5.46
C GLN A 128 34.99 3.81 -5.84
N LEU A 129 34.74 3.12 -6.97
CA LEU A 129 35.64 2.06 -7.45
C LEU A 129 37.03 2.59 -7.82
N GLN A 130 37.13 3.77 -8.43
CA GLN A 130 38.43 4.41 -8.72
C GLN A 130 39.18 4.76 -7.45
N GLN A 131 38.49 5.27 -6.42
CA GLN A 131 39.10 5.58 -5.13
C GLN A 131 39.58 4.32 -4.40
N GLN A 132 38.82 3.22 -4.46
CA GLN A 132 39.22 1.94 -3.89
C GLN A 132 40.45 1.36 -4.61
N GLY A 133 40.45 1.36 -5.94
CA GLY A 133 41.60 0.89 -6.72
C GLY A 133 42.86 1.73 -6.50
N ALA A 134 42.72 3.05 -6.35
CA ALA A 134 43.84 3.93 -6.00
C ALA A 134 44.37 3.63 -4.59
N ASN A 135 43.50 3.43 -3.60
CA ASN A 135 43.90 3.10 -2.23
C ASN A 135 44.61 1.73 -2.14
N GLU A 136 44.15 0.72 -2.89
CA GLU A 136 44.83 -0.58 -2.96
C GLU A 136 46.19 -0.51 -3.66
N TYR A 137 46.37 0.38 -4.65
CA TYR A 137 47.65 0.62 -5.30
C TYR A 137 48.68 1.18 -4.30
N PHE A 138 48.31 2.19 -3.52
CA PHE A 138 49.19 2.80 -2.52
C PHE A 138 49.49 1.92 -1.29
N ASP A 139 48.66 0.91 -1.01
CA ASP A 139 48.88 -0.01 0.11
C ASP A 139 49.84 -1.17 -0.26
N LYS A 140 49.92 -1.53 -1.56
CA LYS A 140 50.89 -2.53 -2.05
C LYS A 140 52.33 -2.01 -2.09
N ASP A 141 52.52 -0.71 -2.28
CA ASP A 141 53.85 -0.07 -2.29
C ASP A 141 54.41 0.23 -0.88
N LYS A 142 53.68 -0.13 0.19
CA LYS A 142 54.10 0.03 1.60
C LYS A 142 54.59 -1.27 2.28
N LYS A 143 54.75 -2.36 1.53
CA LYS A 143 55.38 -3.61 2.00
C LYS A 143 56.71 -3.83 1.30
#